data_AF-A0A9D4W2U1-F1
#
_entry.id   AF-A0A9D4W2U1-F1
#
_cell.length_a   1.000
_cell.length_b   1.000
_cell.length_c   1.000
_cell.angle_alpha   90.00
_cell.angle_beta   90.00
_cell.angle_gamma   90.00
#
_symmetry.space_group_name_H-M   'P 1'
#
loop_
_entity.id
_entity.type
_entity.pdbx_description
1 polymer ?
#
loop_
_entity_poly.entity_id
_entity_poly.type
_entity_poly.pdbx_seq_one_letter_code
_entity_poly.pdbx_strand_id
1 'polypeptide(L)'
;MNYNRCLKHAIVVYRNLLDHIGHDDFVWRPYLDLDHDVNHDDAAVWTTKTPIIRFTMMEMHQSDRVKLQFGMLQQIPESPMCLRNWHQKRVDAQWDYFDWRDFAKDMCRQWRNQR
;
A
#
# COMPACT_ATOMS: atom_id res chain seq x y z
N MET A 1 -38.80 15.52 14.12
CA MET A 1 -37.65 16.27 13.55
C MET A 1 -36.76 15.29 12.80
N ASN A 2 -36.45 15.56 11.53
CA ASN A 2 -35.89 14.61 10.57
C ASN A 2 -34.35 14.71 10.55
N TYR A 3 -33.65 13.81 11.26
CA TYR A 3 -32.18 13.80 11.38
C TYR A 3 -31.44 13.37 10.09
N ASN A 4 -32.15 12.94 9.05
CA ASN A 4 -31.55 12.34 7.85
C ASN A 4 -31.08 13.32 6.75
N ARG A 5 -31.39 14.62 6.84
CA ARG A 5 -30.99 15.61 5.82
C ARG A 5 -29.61 16.24 6.06
N CYS A 6 -29.10 16.20 7.28
CA CYS A 6 -27.87 16.89 7.68
C CYS A 6 -26.59 16.05 7.40
N LEU A 7 -26.62 14.75 7.66
CA LEU A 7 -25.46 13.85 7.51
C LEU A 7 -24.96 13.73 6.06
N LYS A 8 -25.86 13.75 5.08
CA LYS A 8 -25.49 13.65 3.65
C LYS A 8 -24.68 14.88 3.19
N HIS A 9 -25.07 16.07 3.66
CA HIS A 9 -24.34 17.32 3.38
C HIS A 9 -22.99 17.32 4.08
N ALA A 10 -22.91 16.84 5.33
CA ALA A 10 -21.66 16.72 6.06
C ALA A 10 -20.64 15.81 5.34
N ILE A 11 -21.06 14.64 4.84
CA ILE A 11 -20.17 13.72 4.12
C ILE A 11 -19.59 14.36 2.86
N VAL A 12 -20.43 15.03 2.06
CA VAL A 12 -19.97 15.71 0.83
C VAL A 12 -18.96 16.80 1.16
N VAL A 13 -19.19 17.56 2.24
CA VAL A 13 -18.27 18.60 2.71
C VAL A 13 -16.93 17.98 3.16
N TYR A 14 -16.94 16.93 3.98
CA TYR A 14 -15.71 16.25 4.40
C TYR A 14 -14.95 15.63 3.22
N ARG A 15 -15.66 15.05 2.25
CA ARG A 15 -15.03 14.45 1.07
C ARG A 15 -14.33 15.51 0.22
N ASN A 16 -15.02 16.62 -0.06
CA ASN A 16 -14.42 17.76 -0.75
C ASN A 16 -13.23 18.31 0.03
N LEU A 17 -13.31 18.38 1.36
CA LEU A 17 -12.18 18.84 2.18
C LEU A 17 -10.97 17.93 2.00
N LEU A 18 -11.14 16.61 2.12
CA LEU A 18 -10.08 15.61 1.94
C LEU A 18 -9.50 15.64 0.53
N ASP A 19 -10.35 15.80 -0.50
CA ASP A 19 -9.91 15.84 -1.90
C ASP A 19 -9.07 17.08 -2.23
N HIS A 20 -9.17 18.15 -1.42
CA HIS A 20 -8.37 19.38 -1.57
C HIS A 20 -7.19 19.47 -0.61
N ILE A 21 -6.98 18.49 0.28
CA ILE A 21 -5.79 18.45 1.14
C ILE A 21 -4.58 18.09 0.27
N GLY A 22 -3.65 19.02 0.14
CA GLY A 22 -2.36 18.79 -0.50
C GLY A 22 -1.45 17.90 0.35
N HIS A 23 -0.36 17.43 -0.25
CA HIS A 23 0.63 16.58 0.42
C HIS A 23 1.16 17.22 1.72
N ASP A 24 1.38 18.53 1.71
CA ASP A 24 1.96 19.28 2.84
C ASP A 24 0.90 19.76 3.85
N ASP A 25 -0.38 19.72 3.47
CA ASP A 25 -1.50 20.09 4.35
C ASP A 25 -1.85 18.96 5.34
N PHE A 26 -1.42 17.73 5.06
CA PHE A 26 -1.63 16.57 5.92
C PHE A 26 -0.44 16.30 6.82
N VAL A 27 -0.53 16.73 8.08
CA VAL A 27 0.48 16.39 9.09
C VAL A 27 0.21 15.00 9.64
N TRP A 28 1.07 14.04 9.26
CA TRP A 28 1.11 12.72 9.88
C TRP A 28 1.50 12.86 11.35
N ARG A 29 0.55 12.64 12.26
CA ARG A 29 0.81 12.63 13.69
C ARG A 29 1.00 11.18 14.17
N PRO A 30 2.09 10.87 14.89
CA PRO A 30 2.21 9.58 15.56
C PRO A 30 1.08 9.43 16.58
N TYR A 31 0.54 8.22 16.70
CA TYR A 31 -0.39 7.91 17.78
C TYR A 31 0.41 7.85 19.07
N LEU A 32 0.07 8.71 20.02
CA LEU A 32 0.61 8.69 21.37
C LEU A 32 0.07 7.45 22.09
N ASP A 33 0.88 6.82 22.93
CA ASP A 33 0.50 5.75 23.87
C ASP A 33 0.11 4.38 23.27
N LEU A 34 0.53 4.05 22.04
CA LEU A 34 0.52 2.65 21.57
C LEU A 34 1.80 1.93 22.06
N ASP A 35 1.74 1.37 23.26
CA ASP A 35 2.78 0.49 23.79
C ASP A 35 2.57 -0.91 23.16
N HIS A 36 3.19 -1.16 22.01
CA HIS A 36 3.11 -2.46 21.32
C HIS A 36 4.52 -2.98 21.02
N ASP A 37 4.85 -4.13 21.60
CA ASP A 37 6.10 -4.84 21.32
C ASP A 37 5.97 -5.62 20.01
N VAL A 38 6.42 -4.99 18.92
CA VAL A 38 6.32 -5.57 17.57
C VAL A 38 7.47 -6.56 17.37
N ASN A 39 7.15 -7.83 17.18
CA ASN A 39 8.14 -8.81 16.75
C ASN A 39 8.79 -8.37 15.42
N HIS A 40 10.12 -8.27 15.41
CA HIS A 40 10.88 -7.78 14.26
C HIS A 40 10.67 -8.62 12.98
N ASP A 41 10.48 -9.94 13.12
CA ASP A 41 10.23 -10.83 11.98
C ASP A 41 8.85 -10.57 11.35
N ASP A 42 7.84 -10.37 12.19
CA ASP A 42 6.49 -10.03 11.76
C ASP A 42 6.44 -8.61 11.17
N ALA A 43 7.16 -7.67 11.77
CA ALA A 43 7.31 -6.30 11.26
C ALA A 43 7.84 -6.28 9.82
N ALA A 44 8.85 -7.10 9.50
CA ALA A 44 9.42 -7.18 8.16
C ALA A 44 8.40 -7.66 7.11
N VAL A 45 7.51 -8.58 7.50
CA VAL A 45 6.42 -9.07 6.64
C VAL A 45 5.34 -7.99 6.50
N TRP A 46 4.95 -7.36 7.60
CA TRP A 46 3.86 -6.36 7.62
C TRP A 46 4.25 -5.02 7.00
N THR A 47 5.54 -4.72 6.86
CA THR A 47 6.04 -3.47 6.25
C THR A 47 6.62 -3.65 4.85
N THR A 48 6.44 -4.82 4.25
CA THR A 48 7.03 -5.17 2.96
C THR A 48 6.40 -4.40 1.78
N LYS A 49 7.24 -3.95 0.84
CA LYS A 49 6.83 -3.37 -0.46
C LYS A 49 7.04 -4.41 -1.57
N THR A 50 6.12 -5.36 -1.72
CA THR A 50 6.30 -6.48 -2.66
C THR A 50 5.23 -6.50 -3.76
N PRO A 51 5.57 -6.85 -5.01
CA PRO A 51 4.56 -7.13 -6.00
C PRO A 51 3.84 -8.45 -5.68
N ILE A 52 2.51 -8.42 -5.78
CA ILE A 52 1.64 -9.60 -5.69
C ILE A 52 1.02 -9.87 -7.05
N ILE A 53 0.81 -11.14 -7.36
CA ILE A 53 0.08 -11.54 -8.57
C ILE A 53 -1.40 -11.59 -8.23
N ARG A 54 -2.20 -10.76 -8.90
CA ARG A 54 -3.67 -10.75 -8.82
C ARG A 54 -4.23 -11.22 -10.16
N PHE A 55 -4.70 -12.46 -10.18
CA PHE A 55 -5.21 -13.15 -11.38
C PHE A 55 -4.18 -13.17 -12.50
N THR A 56 -4.26 -12.21 -13.43
CA THR A 56 -3.45 -12.13 -14.65
C THR A 56 -2.42 -11.00 -14.61
N MET A 57 -2.42 -10.16 -13.58
CA MET A 57 -1.60 -8.95 -13.49
C MET A 57 -0.83 -8.90 -12.18
N MET A 58 0.28 -8.16 -12.16
CA MET A 58 0.97 -7.82 -10.93
C MET A 58 0.53 -6.46 -10.41
N GLU A 59 0.28 -6.39 -9.10
CA GLU A 59 0.01 -5.16 -8.37
C GLU A 59 1.03 -5.01 -7.24
N MET A 60 1.42 -3.78 -6.89
CA MET A 60 2.26 -3.57 -5.72
C MET A 60 1.44 -3.65 -4.46
N HIS A 61 1.82 -4.54 -3.56
CA HIS A 61 1.42 -4.49 -2.18
C HIS A 61 2.31 -3.50 -1.43
N GLN A 62 1.70 -2.47 -0.85
CA GLN A 62 2.37 -1.36 -0.15
C GLN A 62 1.96 -1.38 1.32
N SER A 63 2.25 -2.48 2.02
CA SER A 63 1.83 -2.66 3.42
C SER A 63 2.61 -1.74 4.38
N ASP A 64 3.73 -1.19 3.92
CA ASP A 64 4.47 -0.10 4.55
C ASP A 64 3.66 1.20 4.76
N ARG A 65 2.47 1.31 4.16
CA ARG A 65 1.54 2.45 4.32
C ARG A 65 0.50 2.26 5.41
N VAL A 66 0.41 1.05 5.98
CA VAL A 66 -0.58 0.68 7.00
C VAL A 66 0.08 0.15 8.27
N LYS A 67 1.30 0.61 8.57
CA LYS A 67 2.10 0.20 9.74
C LYS A 67 1.34 0.38 11.06
N LEU A 68 0.45 1.37 11.10
CA LEU A 68 -0.42 1.66 12.24
C LEU A 68 -1.34 0.51 12.64
N GLN A 69 -1.80 -0.31 11.68
CA GLN A 69 -2.66 -1.47 11.98
C GLN A 69 -1.94 -2.53 12.82
N PHE A 70 -0.61 -2.47 12.84
CA PHE A 70 0.26 -3.41 13.52
C PHE A 70 1.04 -2.74 14.67
N GLY A 71 0.57 -1.59 15.17
CA GLY A 71 1.18 -0.89 16.30
C GLY A 71 2.55 -0.27 16.01
N MET A 72 2.93 -0.10 14.74
CA MET A 72 4.21 0.50 14.34
C MET A 72 4.07 1.99 13.98
N LEU A 73 5.18 2.73 14.10
CA LEU A 73 5.27 4.11 13.64
C LEU A 73 5.15 4.21 12.10
N GLN A 74 4.19 5.01 11.62
CA GLN A 74 4.03 5.29 10.20
C GLN A 74 4.86 6.52 9.79
N GLN A 75 5.86 6.29 8.94
CA GLN A 75 6.57 7.37 8.25
C GLN A 75 5.76 7.85 7.03
N ILE A 76 6.08 9.05 6.54
CA ILE A 76 5.50 9.58 5.30
C ILE A 76 5.79 8.58 4.16
N PRO A 77 4.77 8.02 3.50
CA PRO A 77 4.98 7.07 2.44
C PRO A 77 5.66 7.70 1.22
N GLU A 78 6.56 6.96 0.60
CA GLU A 78 7.09 7.30 -0.73
C GLU A 78 5.99 7.24 -1.79
N SER A 79 6.26 7.81 -2.98
CA SER A 79 5.35 7.66 -4.12
C SER A 79 5.13 6.18 -4.48
N PRO A 80 3.88 5.77 -4.76
CA PRO A 80 3.58 4.38 -5.11
C PRO A 80 4.29 3.99 -6.41
N MET A 81 4.87 2.78 -6.41
CA MET A 81 5.50 2.25 -7.60
C MET A 81 4.45 1.89 -8.66
N CYS A 82 4.63 2.43 -9.86
CA CYS A 82 3.71 2.20 -10.98
C CYS A 82 4.05 0.89 -11.69
N LEU A 83 3.11 -0.07 -11.67
CA LEU A 83 3.24 -1.36 -12.39
C LEU A 83 2.46 -1.41 -13.71
N ARG A 84 2.17 -0.26 -14.33
CA ARG A 84 1.44 -0.21 -15.61
C ARG A 84 2.03 -1.13 -16.68
N ASN A 85 3.36 -1.21 -16.75
CA ASN A 85 4.05 -2.09 -17.70
C ASN A 85 3.80 -3.57 -17.41
N TRP A 86 3.56 -3.96 -16.15
CA TRP A 86 3.24 -5.33 -15.76
C TRP A 86 1.79 -5.72 -16.02
N HIS A 87 0.87 -4.75 -16.00
CA HIS A 87 -0.53 -5.01 -16.34
C HIS A 87 -0.70 -5.52 -17.78
N GLN A 88 0.21 -5.15 -18.68
CA GLN A 88 0.18 -5.58 -20.08
C GLN A 88 0.80 -6.97 -20.31
N LYS A 89 1.56 -7.49 -19.34
CA LYS A 89 2.38 -8.69 -19.53
C LYS A 89 1.63 -10.01 -19.38
N ARG A 90 0.33 -9.99 -19.01
CA ARG A 90 -0.52 -11.19 -18.76
C ARG A 90 0.28 -12.31 -18.11
N VAL A 91 0.58 -12.11 -16.84
CA VAL A 91 1.51 -12.95 -16.07
C VAL A 91 1.08 -14.41 -16.05
N ASP A 92 -0.23 -14.65 -16.03
CA ASP A 92 -0.87 -15.97 -16.17
C ASP A 92 -0.42 -16.72 -17.42
N ALA A 93 -0.32 -16.02 -18.55
CA ALA A 93 0.02 -16.61 -19.84
C ALA A 93 1.50 -17.00 -19.97
N GLN A 94 2.33 -16.68 -18.96
CA GLN A 94 3.78 -16.88 -18.99
C GLN A 94 4.22 -18.05 -18.11
N TRP A 95 3.32 -18.59 -17.25
CA TRP A 95 3.64 -19.61 -16.26
C TRP A 95 4.20 -20.90 -16.87
N ASP A 96 3.71 -21.31 -18.04
CA ASP A 96 4.14 -22.55 -18.70
C ASP A 96 5.36 -22.37 -19.63
N TYR A 97 5.75 -21.13 -19.92
CA TYR A 97 6.74 -20.83 -20.95
C TYR A 97 8.09 -20.39 -20.40
N PHE A 98 8.10 -19.71 -19.24
CA PHE A 98 9.32 -19.15 -18.66
C PHE A 98 9.37 -19.41 -17.17
N ASP A 99 10.58 -19.72 -16.66
CA ASP A 99 10.81 -19.66 -15.22
C ASP A 99 10.54 -18.23 -14.73
N TRP A 100 9.80 -18.12 -13.64
CA TRP A 100 9.49 -16.84 -13.00
C TRP A 100 10.73 -15.98 -12.74
N ARG A 101 11.85 -16.59 -12.37
CA ARG A 101 13.11 -15.90 -12.09
C ARG A 101 13.68 -15.19 -13.30
N ASP A 102 13.42 -15.72 -14.50
CA ASP A 102 13.87 -15.13 -15.75
C ASP A 102 12.87 -14.12 -16.28
N PHE A 103 11.57 -14.45 -16.22
CA PHE A 103 10.50 -13.56 -16.66
C PHE A 103 10.38 -12.28 -15.81
N ALA A 104 10.52 -12.42 -14.48
CA ALA A 104 10.38 -11.33 -13.51
C ALA A 104 11.68 -10.98 -12.80
N LYS A 105 12.81 -11.12 -13.51
CA LYS A 105 14.17 -10.92 -12.97
C LYS A 105 14.34 -9.62 -12.17
N ASP A 106 13.82 -8.50 -12.68
CA ASP A 106 13.93 -7.20 -12.01
C ASP A 106 13.14 -7.17 -10.70
N MET A 107 11.96 -7.79 -10.67
CA MET A 107 11.13 -7.89 -9.46
C MET A 107 11.80 -8.81 -8.42
N CYS A 108 12.34 -9.94 -8.87
CA CYS A 108 13.10 -10.85 -8.00
C CYS A 108 14.38 -10.19 -7.45
N ARG A 109 15.00 -9.28 -8.20
CA ARG A 109 16.15 -8.49 -7.75
C ARG A 109 15.73 -7.44 -6.72
N GLN A 110 14.65 -6.71 -6.99
CA GLN A 110 14.12 -5.72 -6.05
C GLN A 110 13.75 -6.38 -4.72
N TRP A 111 13.05 -7.51 -4.74
CA TRP A 111 12.71 -8.28 -3.52
C TRP A 111 13.95 -8.69 -2.72
N ARG A 112 14.99 -9.21 -3.39
CA ARG A 112 16.24 -9.60 -2.72
C ARG A 112 16.96 -8.45 -2.04
N ASN A 113 16.81 -7.23 -2.55
CA ASN A 113 17.45 -6.04 -2.02
C ASN A 113 16.63 -5.37 -0.90
N GLN A 114 15.48 -5.92 -0.51
CA GLN A 114 14.63 -5.41 0.58
C GLN A 114 14.92 -6.06 1.94
N ARG A 115 15.81 -7.06 1.99
CA ARG A 115 16.31 -7.72 3.20
C ARG A 115 17.76 -7.32 3.44
#